data_AF-A0A0R3EM77-F1
#
_entry.id   AF-A0A0R3EM77-F1
#
_cell.length_a   1.000
_cell.length_b   1.000
_cell.length_c   1.000
_cell.angle_alpha   90.00
_cell.angle_beta   90.00
_cell.angle_gamma   90.00
#
_symmetry.space_group_name_H-M   'P 1'
#
loop_
_entity.id
_entity.type
_entity.pdbx_description
1 polymer ?
#
loop_
_entity_poly.entity_id
_entity_poly.type
_entity_poly.pdbx_seq_one_letter_code
_entity_poly.pdbx_strand_id
1 'polypeptide(L)' 'MTGNLDLDDVVALSRIVEHLSGSALAPQQSSALRTAYRHAADSPAGATLPAIAAVLAKAAM' A
#
# COMPACT_ATOMS: atom_id res chain seq x y z
N MET A 1 11.29 -10.55 -0.60
CA MET A 1 10.56 -10.32 -1.88
C MET A 1 10.78 -8.87 -2.28
N THR A 2 11.70 -8.63 -3.21
CA THR A 2 12.00 -7.33 -3.83
C THR A 2 11.46 -7.31 -5.25
N GLY A 3 10.24 -7.84 -5.43
CA GLY A 3 9.51 -7.73 -6.68
C GLY A 3 8.73 -6.42 -6.68
N ASN A 4 8.63 -5.80 -7.84
CA ASN A 4 7.71 -4.69 -8.03
C ASN A 4 6.29 -5.20 -7.77
N LEU A 5 5.53 -4.55 -6.89
CA LEU A 5 4.14 -4.91 -6.65
C LEU A 5 3.29 -4.40 -7.79
N ASP A 6 2.26 -5.15 -8.15
CA ASP A 6 1.17 -4.66 -8.98
C ASP A 6 -0.05 -4.26 -8.12
N LEU A 7 -1.14 -3.88 -8.78
CA LEU A 7 -2.36 -3.46 -8.10
C LEU A 7 -3.06 -4.63 -7.38
N ASP A 8 -2.98 -5.84 -7.93
CA ASP A 8 -3.59 -7.02 -7.33
C ASP A 8 -2.86 -7.42 -6.05
N ASP A 9 -1.54 -7.27 -6.01
CA ASP A 9 -0.75 -7.42 -4.78
C ASP A 9 -1.19 -6.45 -3.67
N VAL A 10 -1.52 -5.20 -4.03
CA VAL A 10 -2.01 -4.21 -3.05
C VAL A 10 -3.39 -4.59 -2.52
N VAL A 11 -4.27 -5.13 -3.38
CA VAL A 11 -5.57 -5.67 -2.96
C VAL A 11 -5.39 -6.88 -2.04
N ALA A 12 -4.47 -7.78 -2.36
CA ALA A 12 -4.13 -8.92 -1.51
C ALA A 12 -3.59 -8.48 -0.15
N LEU A 13 -2.69 -7.48 -0.13
CA LEU A 13 -2.18 -6.89 1.10
C LEU A 13 -3.29 -6.30 1.96
N SER A 14 -4.24 -5.61 1.35
CA SER A 14 -5.40 -5.02 2.04
C SER A 14 -6.19 -6.12 2.78
N ARG A 15 -6.50 -7.21 2.09
CA ARG A 15 -7.22 -8.36 2.67
C ARG A 15 -6.46 -9.06 3.78
N ILE A 16 -5.13 -9.17 3.66
CA ILE A 16 -4.28 -9.73 4.72
C ILE A 16 -4.36 -8.85 5.96
N VAL A 17 -4.26 -7.53 5.81
CA VAL A 17 -4.36 -6.58 6.93
C VAL A 17 -5.73 -6.65 7.59
N GLU A 18 -6.81 -6.74 6.82
CA GLU A 18 -8.17 -6.90 7.34
C GLU A 18 -8.33 -8.19 8.15
N HIS A 19 -7.79 -9.30 7.63
CA HIS A 19 -7.83 -10.59 8.29
C HIS A 19 -7.05 -10.59 9.62
N LEU A 20 -5.86 -9.98 9.63
CA LEU A 20 -5.00 -9.91 10.82
C LEU A 20 -5.51 -8.93 11.87
N SER A 21 -6.13 -7.82 11.45
CA SER A 21 -6.69 -6.82 12.36
C SER A 21 -8.10 -7.17 12.85
N GLY A 22 -8.77 -8.14 12.20
CA GLY A 22 -10.16 -8.47 12.47
C GLY A 22 -11.16 -7.35 12.11
N SER A 23 -10.70 -6.35 11.36
CA SER A 23 -11.50 -5.17 10.97
C SER A 23 -11.30 -4.87 9.49
N ALA A 24 -12.38 -4.59 8.79
CA ALA A 24 -12.30 -4.10 7.42
C ALA A 24 -11.58 -2.75 7.37
N LEU A 25 -10.79 -2.51 6.32
CA LEU A 25 -10.17 -1.21 6.11
C LEU A 25 -11.26 -0.20 5.79
N ALA A 26 -11.22 0.94 6.48
CA ALA A 26 -12.14 2.04 6.17
C ALA A 26 -11.87 2.53 4.73
N PRO A 27 -12.89 3.05 4.01
CA PRO A 27 -12.72 3.54 2.64
C PRO A 27 -11.56 4.54 2.49
N GLN A 28 -11.33 5.37 3.49
CA GLN A 28 -10.24 6.34 3.55
C GLN A 28 -8.86 5.65 3.62
N GLN A 29 -8.74 4.57 4.39
CA GLN A 29 -7.49 3.80 4.52
C GLN A 29 -7.16 3.06 3.22
N SER A 30 -8.17 2.45 2.60
CA SER A 30 -8.02 1.79 1.29
C SER A 30 -7.62 2.79 0.20
N SER A 31 -8.22 3.99 0.22
CA SER A 31 -7.84 5.09 -0.70
C SER A 31 -6.41 5.58 -0.46
N ALA A 32 -5.99 5.72 0.80
CA ALA A 32 -4.64 6.12 1.17
C ALA A 32 -3.61 5.09 0.71
N LEU A 33 -3.87 3.79 0.93
CA LEU A 33 -3.00 2.70 0.47
C LEU A 33 -2.85 2.70 -1.06
N ARG A 34 -3.96 2.89 -1.79
CA ARG A 34 -3.94 2.93 -3.27
C ARG A 34 -3.20 4.16 -3.80
N THR A 35 -3.35 5.30 -3.14
CA THR A 35 -2.62 6.53 -3.46
C THR A 35 -1.12 6.35 -3.21
N ALA A 36 -0.76 5.73 -2.08
CA ALA A 36 0.64 5.45 -1.75
C ALA A 36 1.28 4.48 -2.75
N TYR A 37 0.55 3.44 -3.19
CA TYR A 37 0.97 2.57 -4.28
C TYR A 37 1.25 3.35 -5.56
N ARG A 38 0.34 4.21 -6.02
CA ARG A 38 0.54 4.99 -7.26
C ARG A 38 1.78 5.87 -7.16
N HIS A 39 1.94 6.56 -6.04
CA HIS A 39 3.12 7.39 -5.79
C HIS A 39 4.43 6.59 -5.78
N ALA A 40 4.41 5.37 -5.23
CA ALA A 40 5.56 4.47 -5.25
C ALA A 40 5.82 3.91 -6.66
N ALA A 41 4.77 3.61 -7.43
CA ALA A 41 4.85 3.11 -8.80
C ALA A 41 5.47 4.14 -9.76
N ASP A 42 5.22 5.44 -9.53
CA ASP A 42 5.84 6.53 -10.28
C ASP A 42 7.33 6.74 -9.94
N SER A 43 7.85 6.05 -8.91
CA SER A 43 9.26 6.12 -8.54
C SER A 43 10.12 5.22 -9.45
N PRO A 44 11.36 5.61 -9.79
CA PRO A 44 12.27 4.78 -10.60
C PRO A 44 12.62 3.43 -9.94
N ALA A 45 12.45 3.30 -8.62
CA ALA A 45 12.63 2.04 -7.90
C ALA A 45 11.39 1.13 -7.98
N GLY A 46 10.25 1.66 -8.43
CA GLY A 46 8.97 0.98 -8.54
C GLY A 46 8.18 0.86 -7.23
N ALA A 47 6.98 0.30 -7.34
CA ALA A 47 6.04 0.07 -6.25
C ALA A 47 6.48 -1.09 -5.34
N THR A 48 7.48 -0.85 -4.49
CA THR A 48 7.90 -1.82 -3.48
C THR A 48 7.20 -1.55 -2.14
N LEU A 49 7.04 -2.59 -1.30
CA LEU A 49 6.48 -2.41 0.06
C LEU A 49 7.19 -1.31 0.87
N PRO A 50 8.54 -1.21 0.89
CA PRO A 50 9.22 -0.13 1.59
C PRO A 50 8.91 1.26 1.02
N ALA A 51 8.79 1.39 -0.30
CA ALA A 51 8.43 2.67 -0.93
C ALA A 51 7.00 3.09 -0.57
N ILE A 52 6.04 2.16 -0.61
CA ILE A 52 4.65 2.41 -0.19
C ILE A 52 4.60 2.81 1.30
N ALA A 53 5.33 2.10 2.16
CA ALA A 53 5.41 2.42 3.58
C ALA A 53 5.99 3.82 3.84
N ALA A 54 7.03 4.22 3.09
CA ALA A 54 7.61 5.56 3.20
C ALA A 54 6.60 6.66 2.79
N VAL A 55 5.82 6.43 1.74
CA VAL A 55 4.77 7.38 1.31
C VAL A 55 3.66 7.49 2.36
N LEU A 56 3.20 6.36 2.93
CA LEU A 56 2.20 6.36 4.00
C LEU A 56 2.69 7.08 5.26
N ALA A 57 3.94 6.85 5.66
CA ALA A 57 4.54 7.52 6.82
C ALA A 57 4.61 9.04 6.62
N LYS A 58 4.93 9.50 5.39
CA LYS A 58 4.94 10.92 5.05
C LYS A 58 3.54 11.55 5.06
N ALA A 59 2.50 10.80 4.69
CA ALA A 59 1.12 11.29 4.66
C ALA A 59 0.45 11.36 6.05
N ALA A 60 1.03 10.72 7.06
CA ALA A 60 0.55 10.73 8.44
C ALA A 60 1.16 11.88 9.29
N MET A 61 2.14 12.62 8.73
CA MET A 61 2.73 13.84 9.29
C MET A 61 1.97 15.08 8.81
#